data_AF-A0A955YEQ6-F1
#
_entry.id   AF-A0A955YEQ6-F1
#
_cell.length_a   1.000
_cell.length_b   1.000
_cell.length_c   1.000
_cell.angle_alpha   90.00
_cell.angle_beta   90.00
_cell.angle_gamma   90.00
#
_symmetry.space_group_name_H-M   'P 1'
#
loop_
_entity.id
_entity.type
_entity.pdbx_description
1 polymer ?
#
loop_
_entity_poly.entity_id
_entity_poly.type
_entity_poly.pdbx_seq_one_letter_code
_entity_poly.pdbx_strand_id
1 'polypeptide(L)' 'PPWLRVSAVDPTSGEPVPPGQPGQLRFLDLCNLDSTLHVETLDEGIVHPDGRVTLIGRLPDAPARGCSLAVEDLL' A
#
# COMPACT_ATOMS: atom_id res chain seq x y z
N PRO A 1 -8.08 4.18 -12.33
CA PRO A 1 -8.79 3.68 -13.53
C PRO A 1 -9.87 2.68 -13.09
N PRO A 2 -10.86 2.31 -13.94
CA PRO A 2 -11.95 1.43 -13.50
C PRO A 2 -11.51 0.05 -13.00
N TRP A 3 -10.36 -0.45 -13.48
CA TRP A 3 -9.80 -1.77 -13.11
C TRP A 3 -8.96 -1.76 -11.83
N LEU A 4 -8.65 -0.59 -11.28
CA LEU A 4 -7.79 -0.43 -10.09
C LEU A 4 -8.58 0.23 -8.97
N ARG A 5 -8.66 -0.43 -7.82
CA ARG A 5 -9.16 0.18 -6.58
C ARG A 5 -8.08 0.14 -5.50
N VAL A 6 -8.10 1.15 -4.63
CA VAL A 6 -7.19 1.23 -3.49
C VAL A 6 -8.01 1.34 -2.22
N SER A 7 -7.61 0.60 -1.20
CA SER A 7 -8.15 0.69 0.16
C SER A 7 -7.01 0.80 1.16
N ALA A 8 -7.22 1.53 2.24
CA ALA A 8 -6.38 1.44 3.43
C ALA A 8 -6.93 0.32 4.34
N VAL A 9 -6.06 -0.53 4.86
CA VAL A 9 -6.41 -1.65 5.75
C VAL A 9 -5.51 -1.69 6.98
N ASP A 10 -5.97 -2.29 8.05
CA ASP A 10 -5.13 -2.61 9.20
C ASP A 10 -4.08 -3.67 8.80
N PRO A 11 -2.78 -3.44 9.06
CA PRO A 11 -1.70 -4.31 8.57
C PRO A 11 -1.66 -5.69 9.25
N THR A 12 -2.34 -5.87 10.40
CA THR A 12 -2.32 -7.13 11.15
C THR A 12 -3.53 -8.00 10.84
N SER A 13 -4.72 -7.39 10.82
CA SER A 13 -6.00 -8.07 10.60
C SER A 13 -6.43 -8.08 9.14
N GLY A 14 -5.94 -7.13 8.33
CA GLY A 14 -6.34 -6.95 6.93
C GLY A 14 -7.72 -6.32 6.75
N GLU A 15 -8.36 -5.89 7.83
CA GLU A 15 -9.67 -5.25 7.83
C GLU A 15 -9.60 -3.82 7.28
N PRO A 16 -10.60 -3.34 6.52
CA PRO A 16 -10.63 -1.97 6.03
C PRO A 16 -10.63 -0.95 7.17
N VAL A 17 -9.82 0.10 7.05
CA VAL A 17 -9.94 1.27 7.92
C VAL A 17 -10.91 2.29 7.31
N PRO A 18 -11.57 3.14 8.12
CA PRO A 18 -12.45 4.18 7.60
C PRO A 18 -11.75 5.13 6.62
N PRO A 19 -12.46 5.67 5.61
CA PRO A 19 -11.90 6.66 4.69
C PRO A 19 -11.28 7.85 5.43
N GLY A 20 -10.13 8.32 4.95
CA GLY A 20 -9.39 9.41 5.59
C GLY A 20 -8.51 8.99 6.77
N GLN A 21 -8.54 7.73 7.20
CA GLN A 21 -7.61 7.21 8.22
C GLN A 21 -6.37 6.56 7.58
N PRO A 22 -5.21 6.63 8.24
CA PRO A 22 -4.01 5.93 7.78
C PRO A 22 -4.17 4.42 7.94
N GLY A 23 -3.61 3.69 6.98
CA GLY A 23 -3.50 2.24 7.02
C GLY A 23 -2.56 1.74 5.92
N GLN A 24 -2.34 0.43 5.88
CA GLN A 24 -1.59 -0.20 4.80
C GLN A 24 -2.36 -0.09 3.48
N LEU A 25 -1.69 0.33 2.42
CA LEU A 25 -2.29 0.42 1.10
C LEU A 25 -2.40 -0.98 0.46
N ARG A 26 -3.63 -1.35 0.11
CA ARG A 26 -3.98 -2.53 -0.67
C ARG A 26 -4.54 -2.08 -2.02
N PHE A 27 -3.98 -2.63 -3.09
CA PHE A 27 -4.39 -2.37 -4.46
C PHE A 27 -5.12 -3.61 -5.00
N LEU A 28 -6.39 -3.44 -5.37
CA LEU A 28 -7.14 -4.42 -6.16
C LEU A 28 -6.97 -4.07 -7.63
N ASP A 29 -6.17 -4.85 -8.36
CA ASP A 29 -5.88 -4.63 -9.78
C ASP A 29 -6.38 -5.80 -10.63
N LEU A 30 -7.48 -5.57 -11.35
CA LEU A 30 -8.06 -6.57 -12.26
C LEU A 30 -7.22 -6.77 -13.54
N CYS A 31 -6.25 -5.89 -13.80
CA CYS A 31 -5.32 -5.98 -14.91
C CYS A 31 -3.97 -6.59 -14.51
N ASN A 32 -3.76 -6.95 -13.24
CA ASN A 32 -2.58 -7.71 -12.80
C ASN A 32 -2.74 -9.20 -13.17
N LEU A 33 -2.85 -9.45 -14.48
CA LEU A 33 -3.11 -10.76 -15.09
C LEU A 33 -2.01 -11.76 -14.72
N ASP A 34 -2.40 -13.04 -14.69
CA ASP A 34 -1.52 -14.17 -14.35
C ASP A 34 -0.81 -14.02 -12.98
N SER A 35 -1.38 -13.21 -12.09
CA SER A 35 -0.83 -12.89 -10.76
C SER A 35 -1.95 -12.66 -9.73
N THR A 36 -1.62 -12.10 -8.56
CA THR A 36 -2.59 -11.78 -7.50
C THR A 36 -3.44 -10.57 -7.87
N LEU A 37 -4.72 -10.60 -7.51
CA LEU A 37 -5.61 -9.44 -7.66
C LEU A 37 -5.40 -8.41 -6.56
N HIS A 38 -5.01 -8.84 -5.35
CA HIS A 38 -4.70 -7.96 -4.24
C HIS A 38 -3.18 -7.88 -4.05
N VAL A 39 -2.65 -6.68 -4.28
CA VAL A 39 -1.25 -6.34 -4.03
C VAL A 39 -1.18 -5.49 -2.77
N GLU A 40 -0.42 -5.97 -1.81
CA GLU A 40 -0.08 -5.26 -0.60
C GLU A 40 1.37 -4.81 -0.67
N THR A 41 1.59 -3.51 -0.79
CA THR A 41 2.92 -2.97 -1.03
C THR A 41 3.75 -2.88 0.24
N LEU A 42 3.11 -2.94 1.42
CA LEU A 42 3.65 -2.55 2.73
C LEU A 42 3.92 -1.04 2.85
N ASP A 43 3.23 -0.25 2.03
CA ASP A 43 3.22 1.19 2.17
C ASP A 43 2.06 1.61 3.07
N GLU A 44 2.32 2.61 3.92
CA GLU A 44 1.31 3.28 4.73
C GLU A 44 0.78 4.51 3.97
N GLY A 45 -0.53 4.69 3.99
CA GLY A 45 -1.16 5.83 3.36
C GLY A 45 -2.61 6.04 3.77
N ILE A 46 -3.21 7.09 3.23
CA ILE A 46 -4.60 7.47 3.44
C ILE A 46 -5.33 7.41 2.11
N VAL A 47 -6.46 6.70 2.08
CA VAL A 47 -7.41 6.74 0.95
C VAL A 47 -8.51 7.74 1.29
N HIS A 48 -8.61 8.81 0.50
CA HIS A 48 -9.59 9.87 0.66
C HIS A 48 -10.95 9.47 0.05
N PRO A 49 -12.08 10.06 0.50
CA PRO A 49 -13.41 9.75 -0.02
C PRO A 49 -13.58 9.93 -1.54
N ASP A 50 -12.75 10.77 -2.17
CA ASP A 50 -12.73 11.00 -3.62
C ASP A 50 -11.80 10.05 -4.39
N GLY A 51 -11.22 9.07 -3.71
CA GLY A 51 -10.33 8.08 -4.29
C GLY A 51 -8.88 8.53 -4.47
N ARG A 52 -8.53 9.76 -4.04
CA ARG A 52 -7.11 10.17 -3.97
C ARG A 52 -6.39 9.39 -2.88
N VAL A 53 -5.11 9.16 -3.08
CA VAL A 53 -4.24 8.45 -2.14
C VAL A 53 -3.14 9.40 -1.70
N THR A 54 -2.97 9.55 -0.38
CA THR A 54 -1.78 10.17 0.21
C THR A 54 -0.84 9.07 0.66
N LEU A 55 0.34 9.00 0.08
CA LEU A 55 1.41 8.12 0.52
C LEU A 55 2.15 8.77 1.70
N ILE A 56 2.22 8.08 2.83
CA ILE A 56 2.96 8.55 4.01
C ILE A 56 4.38 8.00 3.99
N GLY A 57 4.53 6.70 3.71
CA GLY A 57 5.82 6.03 3.71
C GLY A 57 5.69 4.52 3.70
N ARG A 58 6.73 3.83 4.17
CA ARG A 58 6.77 2.38 4.37
C ARG A 58 6.29 2.05 5.78
N LEU A 59 5.65 0.90 5.97
CA LEU A 59 5.44 0.37 7.32
C LEU A 59 6.80 0.15 8.02
N PRO A 60 6.87 0.27 9.36
CA PRO A 60 8.14 0.22 10.09
C PRO A 60 9.01 -1.03 9.83
N ASP A 61 8.39 -2.20 9.70
CA ASP A 61 9.09 -3.48 9.48
C ASP A 61 9.13 -3.90 8.00
N ALA A 62 8.76 -3.00 7.10
CA ALA A 62 8.72 -3.31 5.69
C ALA A 62 10.15 -3.40 5.15
N PRO A 63 10.56 -4.50 4.49
CA PRO A 63 11.91 -4.65 3.99
C PRO A 63 12.23 -3.54 2.99
N ALA A 64 13.45 -3.04 3.05
CA ALA A 64 14.00 -2.10 2.08
C ALA A 64 14.01 -2.74 0.68
N ARG A 65 13.78 -1.92 -0.35
CA ARG A 65 13.74 -2.35 -1.75
C ARG A 65 14.30 -1.26 -2.65
N GLY A 66 14.77 -1.65 -3.82
CA GLY A 66 15.26 -0.70 -4.83
C GLY A 66 16.44 0.13 -4.31
N CYS A 67 16.43 1.43 -4.60
CA CYS A 67 17.53 2.32 -4.26
C CYS A 67 17.78 2.47 -2.75
N SER A 68 16.81 2.13 -1.88
CA SER A 68 17.00 2.13 -0.43
C SER A 68 18.05 1.11 0.03
N LEU A 69 18.18 -0.02 -0.67
CA LEU A 69 19.15 -1.07 -0.33
C LEU A 69 20.59 -0.56 -0.33
N ALA A 70 20.93 0.30 -1.30
CA ALA A 70 22.28 0.88 -1.40
C ALA A 70 22.60 1.87 -0.26
N VAL A 71 21.58 2.41 0.41
CA VAL A 71 21.76 3.27 1.59
C VAL A 71 21.92 2.43 2.84
N GLU A 72 21.18 1.31 2.97
CA GLU A 72 21.39 0.34 4.05
C GLU A 72 22.82 -0.21 4.07
N ASP A 73 23.40 -0.52 2.90
CA ASP A 73 24.78 -1.01 2.78
C ASP A 73 25.84 0.01 3.24
N LEU A 74 25.46 1.28 3.44
CA LEU A 74 26.33 2.38 3.86
C LEU A 74 26.19 2.72 5.35
N LEU A 75 25.18 2.18 6.04
CA LEU A 75 24.90 2.40 7.47
C LEU A 75 25.47 1.26 8.34
#